data_AF-A0AAV4SEZ8-F1
#
_entry.id   AF-A0AAV4SEZ8-F1
#
_cell.length_a   1.000
_cell.length_b   1.000
_cell.length_c   1.000
_cell.angle_alpha   90.00
_cell.angle_beta   90.00
_cell.angle_gamma   90.00
#
_symmetry.space_group_name_H-M   'P 1'
#
loop_
_entity.id
_entity.type
_entity.pdbx_description
1 polymer ?
#
loop_
_entity_poly.entity_id
_entity_poly.type
_entity_poly.pdbx_seq_one_letter_code
_entity_poly.pdbx_strand_id
1 'polypeptide(L)'
;MAGRGNDDRKSCTIIWIIENFRYCWQKFRGFMDSPIFDFESLENTKWHLRLFPRGSKSENYIDVCLRRDEGGPELITLDFELVISSMNGSEYRRIYLEGQRFYETSYKKVLEMIDRCKVFEAKKNMFLKNESLLIQCRMWRTDGKELKEEQFIARTVAEIERGSFIWEMKYLTSNQIFEQTTQSITLPSKKAVFNLSPLLNEDSESVEEEFAMQITSDDESVKYFTFHCDLLDSLGNKLDCGEDEFWLNHLKEEAIFKLPYTHKKLIEERAKYLPKDVLSLRCDIVTSTGVTTDRIESYITGIDDNICEKIFEKYESGISPDLKADLKSMYREGTLSDTKIRTSTETFPAHTQILGARSPVFRAMFSTDMKERTKECVDITDLDSETVRRMLLYMYTDALEEDLQCQSACQLYAAADKPVFND
;
A
#
# COMPACT_ATOMS: atom_id res chain seq x y z
N MET A 1 35.31 -9.84 -19.07
CA MET A 1 36.04 -10.89 -18.34
C MET A 1 35.06 -11.53 -17.38
N ALA A 2 34.89 -12.85 -17.47
CA ALA A 2 33.92 -13.61 -16.69
C ALA A 2 34.23 -13.52 -15.18
N GLY A 3 33.18 -13.26 -14.38
CA GLY A 3 33.26 -13.20 -12.93
C GLY A 3 33.76 -14.51 -12.34
N ARG A 4 34.89 -14.44 -11.64
CA ARG A 4 35.36 -15.50 -10.74
C ARG A 4 34.83 -15.21 -9.34
N GLY A 5 34.49 -16.28 -8.63
CA GLY A 5 33.68 -16.30 -7.42
C GLY A 5 34.09 -15.32 -6.33
N ASN A 6 33.10 -14.62 -5.81
CA ASN A 6 33.19 -13.73 -4.65
C ASN A 6 32.26 -14.22 -3.51
N ASP A 7 31.67 -15.41 -3.64
CA ASP A 7 30.64 -15.94 -2.72
C ASP A 7 31.22 -16.41 -1.37
N ASP A 8 32.53 -16.63 -1.26
CA ASP A 8 33.17 -17.09 -0.01
C ASP A 8 33.66 -15.94 0.89
N ARG A 9 33.53 -14.67 0.46
CA ARG A 9 33.92 -13.53 1.29
C ARG A 9 32.80 -13.16 2.25
N LYS A 10 33.12 -13.19 3.55
CA LYS A 10 32.25 -12.64 4.62
C LYS A 10 31.84 -11.22 4.27
N SER A 11 30.55 -10.91 4.43
CA SER A 11 29.95 -9.63 4.04
C SER A 11 29.04 -9.05 5.10
N CYS A 12 28.90 -7.72 5.09
CA CYS A 12 27.86 -7.00 5.80
C CYS A 12 26.72 -6.69 4.82
N THR A 13 25.49 -7.01 5.20
CA THR A 13 24.33 -6.86 4.31
C THR A 13 23.29 -5.91 4.90
N ILE A 14 22.79 -5.02 4.06
CA ILE A 14 21.61 -4.20 4.32
C ILE A 14 20.51 -4.67 3.37
N ILE A 15 19.33 -4.98 3.90
CA ILE A 15 18.11 -5.23 3.13
C ILE A 15 17.12 -4.14 3.52
N TRP A 16 16.74 -3.32 2.54
CA TRP A 16 15.81 -2.22 2.72
C TRP A 16 14.58 -2.43 1.86
N ILE A 17 13.43 -2.54 2.52
CA ILE A 17 12.13 -2.72 1.87
C ILE A 17 11.37 -1.40 1.95
N ILE A 18 10.91 -0.91 0.81
CA ILE A 18 10.17 0.35 0.72
C ILE A 18 8.77 0.03 0.22
N GLU A 19 7.78 0.10 1.10
CA GLU A 19 6.37 -0.09 0.74
C GLU A 19 5.78 1.17 0.15
N ASN A 20 4.74 1.01 -0.67
CA ASN A 20 4.07 2.11 -1.35
C ASN A 20 5.05 2.94 -2.18
N PHE A 21 6.07 2.31 -2.77
CA PHE A 21 7.20 2.98 -3.43
C PHE A 21 6.75 3.88 -4.60
N ARG A 22 5.68 3.50 -5.31
CA ARG A 22 5.06 4.34 -6.34
C ARG A 22 4.70 5.73 -5.79
N TYR A 23 4.30 5.79 -4.53
CA TYR A 23 3.78 6.99 -3.89
C TYR A 23 4.84 7.80 -3.13
N CYS A 24 6.12 7.47 -3.27
CA CYS A 24 7.20 8.32 -2.82
C CYS A 24 7.10 9.71 -3.47
N TRP A 25 6.87 10.76 -2.67
CA TRP A 25 6.56 12.12 -3.14
C TRP A 25 7.78 12.90 -3.65
N GLN A 26 8.99 12.36 -3.52
CA GLN A 26 10.22 13.03 -3.90
C GLN A 26 10.28 13.32 -5.41
N LYS A 27 10.43 14.59 -5.78
CA LYS A 27 10.65 15.06 -7.16
C LYS A 27 12.01 14.64 -7.71
N PHE A 28 12.29 14.95 -8.97
CA PHE A 28 13.63 14.84 -9.57
C PHE A 28 14.69 15.45 -8.63
N ARG A 29 15.77 14.69 -8.37
CA ARG A 29 16.84 14.97 -7.39
C ARG A 29 16.44 14.95 -5.92
N GLY A 30 15.16 14.84 -5.61
CA GLY A 30 14.66 14.54 -4.27
C GLY A 30 15.05 13.13 -3.86
N PHE A 31 15.30 12.93 -2.57
CA PHE A 31 15.74 11.66 -2.03
C PHE A 31 15.06 11.33 -0.70
N MET A 32 15.13 10.06 -0.34
CA MET A 32 14.82 9.54 0.98
C MET A 32 15.97 8.67 1.46
N ASP A 33 16.21 8.67 2.76
CA ASP A 33 17.22 7.85 3.40
C ASP A 33 16.55 6.67 4.10
N SER A 34 17.22 5.53 4.12
CA SER A 34 16.87 4.41 4.99
C SER A 34 17.16 4.77 6.46
N PRO A 35 16.75 3.92 7.43
CA PRO A 35 17.31 3.97 8.76
C PRO A 35 18.84 3.90 8.75
N ILE A 36 19.45 4.33 9.86
CA ILE A 36 20.90 4.21 10.08
C ILE A 36 21.21 2.82 10.64
N PHE A 37 22.13 2.12 9.98
CA PHE A 37 22.63 0.80 10.35
C PHE A 37 24.01 0.93 10.99
N ASP A 38 24.15 0.42 12.20
CA ASP A 38 25.41 0.43 12.95
C ASP A 38 26.08 -0.94 12.85
N PHE A 39 27.22 -1.02 12.16
CA PHE A 39 27.94 -2.28 11.93
C PHE A 39 29.14 -2.40 12.86
N GLU A 40 29.06 -3.32 13.82
CA GLU A 40 30.16 -3.57 14.76
C GLU A 40 31.42 -4.05 14.02
N SER A 41 31.26 -4.93 13.04
CA SER A 41 32.35 -5.52 12.26
C SER A 41 33.01 -4.55 11.28
N LEU A 42 32.33 -3.45 10.96
CA LEU A 42 32.87 -2.32 10.22
C LEU A 42 33.42 -1.25 11.17
N GLU A 43 33.94 -1.65 12.34
CA GLU A 43 34.54 -0.77 13.35
C GLU A 43 33.55 0.27 13.90
N ASN A 44 32.30 -0.17 14.16
CA ASN A 44 31.19 0.67 14.63
C ASN A 44 30.95 1.89 13.74
N THR A 45 31.03 1.68 12.43
CA THR A 45 30.67 2.70 11.45
C THR A 45 29.18 2.64 11.17
N LYS A 46 28.57 3.82 11.05
CA LYS A 46 27.15 3.97 10.76
C LYS A 46 26.92 4.24 9.28
N TRP A 47 25.91 3.59 8.71
CA TRP A 47 25.61 3.61 7.28
C TRP A 47 24.13 3.77 7.01
N HIS A 48 23.78 4.34 5.86
CA HIS A 48 22.41 4.28 5.35
C HIS A 48 22.42 4.25 3.83
N LEU A 49 21.32 3.78 3.26
CA LEU A 49 21.06 3.85 1.83
C LEU A 49 20.28 5.12 1.53
N ARG A 50 20.68 5.82 0.46
CA ARG A 50 19.95 6.96 -0.07
C ARG A 50 19.34 6.61 -1.40
N LEU A 51 18.03 6.73 -1.49
CA LEU A 51 17.25 6.48 -2.70
C LEU A 51 16.81 7.78 -3.35
N PHE A 52 16.96 7.88 -4.66
CA PHE A 52 16.37 8.92 -5.49
C PHE A 52 15.29 8.26 -6.35
N PRO A 53 14.00 8.28 -5.94
CA PRO A 53 12.93 7.60 -6.67
C PRO A 53 12.81 8.07 -8.11
N ARG A 54 13.08 9.37 -8.35
CA ARG A 54 13.08 10.00 -9.68
C ARG A 54 14.48 10.45 -10.07
N GLY A 55 15.49 9.69 -9.66
CA GLY A 55 16.88 9.87 -10.09
C GLY A 55 17.50 11.20 -9.66
N SER A 56 18.80 11.31 -9.87
CA SER A 56 19.58 12.49 -9.52
C SER A 56 20.20 13.20 -10.72
N LYS A 57 20.31 12.49 -11.85
CA LYS A 57 20.80 13.03 -13.13
C LYS A 57 19.73 13.03 -14.22
N SER A 58 18.91 11.99 -14.27
CA SER A 58 17.78 11.84 -15.17
C SER A 58 16.56 11.39 -14.38
N GLU A 59 15.40 11.97 -14.67
CA GLU A 59 14.14 11.68 -13.98
C GLU A 59 13.58 10.29 -14.29
N ASN A 60 14.03 9.69 -15.40
CA ASN A 60 13.57 8.39 -15.89
C ASN A 60 14.22 7.20 -15.16
N TYR A 61 15.11 7.45 -14.21
CA TYR A 61 15.83 6.41 -13.50
C TYR A 61 15.61 6.49 -11.99
N ILE A 62 15.81 5.37 -11.32
CA ILE A 62 15.96 5.27 -9.88
C ILE A 62 17.46 5.17 -9.59
N ASP A 63 17.97 6.02 -8.70
CA ASP A 63 19.37 5.97 -8.24
C ASP A 63 19.43 5.55 -6.77
N VAL A 64 20.47 4.80 -6.41
CA VAL A 64 20.74 4.40 -5.03
C VAL A 64 22.19 4.74 -4.67
N CYS A 65 22.41 5.20 -3.44
CA CYS A 65 23.74 5.46 -2.91
C CYS A 65 23.94 4.72 -1.60
N LEU A 66 25.15 4.23 -1.39
CA LEU A 66 25.63 3.86 -0.06
C LEU A 66 26.29 5.09 0.56
N ARG A 67 25.86 5.49 1.76
CA ARG A 67 26.41 6.62 2.50
C ARG A 67 26.94 6.16 3.85
N ARG A 68 28.16 6.59 4.14
CA ARG A 68 28.72 6.54 5.49
C ARG A 68 28.27 7.77 6.24
N ASP A 69 27.81 7.59 7.47
CA ASP A 69 27.38 8.69 8.32
C ASP A 69 28.52 9.10 9.26
N GLU A 70 28.65 8.45 10.41
CA GLU A 70 29.65 8.74 11.44
C GLU A 70 30.28 7.45 12.03
N GLY A 71 31.25 7.62 12.94
CA GLY A 71 31.90 6.52 13.69
C GLY A 71 33.08 5.87 12.95
N GLY A 72 33.86 5.03 13.63
CA GLY A 72 34.99 4.27 13.07
C GLY A 72 36.21 5.10 12.59
N PRO A 73 37.06 4.55 11.70
CA PRO A 73 38.33 5.18 11.27
C PRO A 73 38.12 6.32 10.26
N GLU A 74 39.04 7.28 10.15
CA GLU A 74 38.92 8.41 9.18
C GLU A 74 38.56 7.97 7.75
N LEU A 75 39.14 6.85 7.31
CA LEU A 75 38.92 6.24 6.00
C LEU A 75 38.65 4.75 6.15
N ILE A 76 37.59 4.28 5.48
CA ILE A 76 37.32 2.86 5.26
C ILE A 76 37.23 2.57 3.76
N THR A 77 37.84 1.46 3.32
CA THR A 77 37.79 1.03 1.93
C THR A 77 36.99 -0.26 1.84
N LEU A 78 35.95 -0.25 1.02
CA LEU A 78 35.02 -1.36 0.84
C LEU A 78 34.83 -1.66 -0.64
N ASP A 79 34.71 -2.94 -0.96
CA ASP A 79 33.94 -3.36 -2.12
C ASP A 79 32.47 -3.33 -1.70
N PHE A 80 31.58 -2.89 -2.57
CA PHE A 80 30.15 -3.05 -2.30
C PHE A 80 29.38 -3.33 -3.57
N GLU A 81 28.24 -3.97 -3.40
CA GLU A 81 27.25 -4.09 -4.45
C GLU A 81 25.91 -3.56 -3.99
N LEU A 82 25.13 -3.12 -4.98
CA LEU A 82 23.72 -2.80 -4.83
C LEU A 82 22.92 -3.67 -5.77
N VAL A 83 21.86 -4.26 -5.23
CA VAL A 83 20.90 -5.08 -5.96
C VAL A 83 19.51 -4.48 -5.77
N ILE A 84 18.83 -4.25 -6.88
CA ILE A 84 17.37 -4.04 -6.87
C ILE A 84 16.74 -5.34 -7.36
N SER A 85 15.87 -5.89 -6.52
CA SER A 85 15.10 -7.09 -6.78
C SER A 85 13.62 -6.84 -6.49
N SER A 86 12.78 -7.74 -7.01
CA SER A 86 11.38 -7.77 -6.59
C SER A 86 11.26 -8.56 -5.29
N MET A 87 10.11 -8.40 -4.64
CA MET A 87 9.76 -9.22 -3.48
C MET A 87 9.73 -10.72 -3.79
N ASN A 88 9.64 -11.17 -5.04
CA ASN A 88 9.71 -12.59 -5.40
C ASN A 88 11.15 -13.15 -5.52
N GLY A 89 12.17 -12.37 -5.13
CA GLY A 89 13.57 -12.77 -5.18
C GLY A 89 14.22 -12.66 -6.56
N SER A 90 13.49 -12.31 -7.62
CA SER A 90 14.07 -12.12 -8.95
C SER A 90 14.96 -10.86 -8.96
N GLU A 91 16.27 -11.08 -9.10
CA GLU A 91 17.24 -10.00 -9.29
C GLU A 91 17.04 -9.32 -10.65
N TYR A 92 17.01 -7.98 -10.66
CA TYR A 92 16.84 -7.21 -11.90
C TYR A 92 18.08 -6.45 -12.30
N ARG A 93 18.70 -5.81 -11.32
CA ARG A 93 19.92 -5.06 -11.53
C ARG A 93 20.82 -5.24 -10.34
N ARG A 94 22.03 -5.68 -10.64
CA ARG A 94 23.14 -5.77 -9.71
C ARG A 94 24.26 -4.90 -10.24
N ILE A 95 24.83 -4.06 -9.39
CA ILE A 95 26.00 -3.24 -9.70
C ILE A 95 27.01 -3.41 -8.59
N TYR A 96 28.22 -3.82 -8.97
CA TYR A 96 29.37 -4.01 -8.08
C TYR A 96 30.36 -2.87 -8.27
N LEU A 97 30.89 -2.34 -7.16
CA LEU A 97 31.93 -1.32 -7.15
C LEU A 97 33.09 -1.77 -6.27
N GLU A 98 34.27 -1.85 -6.87
CA GLU A 98 35.50 -2.31 -6.22
C GLU A 98 36.29 -1.13 -5.61
N GLY A 99 36.93 -1.35 -4.46
CA GLY A 99 37.94 -0.47 -3.88
C GLY A 99 37.42 0.93 -3.50
N GLN A 100 36.16 1.02 -3.09
CA GLN A 100 35.50 2.30 -2.83
C GLN A 100 35.92 2.87 -1.49
N ARG A 101 36.44 4.10 -1.54
CA ARG A 101 36.95 4.83 -0.38
C ARG A 101 35.88 5.72 0.24
N PHE A 102 35.58 5.52 1.52
CA PHE A 102 34.60 6.27 2.29
C PHE A 102 35.26 7.01 3.46
N TYR A 103 35.23 8.33 3.38
CA TYR A 103 35.43 9.22 4.52
C TYR A 103 34.12 9.35 5.30
N GLU A 104 34.20 9.86 6.53
CA GLU A 104 33.01 10.24 7.29
C GLU A 104 32.10 11.18 6.48
N THR A 105 30.78 11.00 6.58
CA THR A 105 29.74 11.70 5.79
C THR A 105 29.77 11.50 4.26
N SER A 106 30.75 10.75 3.73
CA SER A 106 30.88 10.53 2.30
C SER A 106 29.91 9.47 1.76
N TYR A 107 29.60 9.55 0.48
CA TYR A 107 28.72 8.60 -0.20
C TYR A 107 29.28 8.17 -1.55
N LYS A 108 28.86 7.00 -2.00
CA LYS A 108 29.10 6.51 -3.36
C LYS A 108 27.77 6.27 -4.03
N LYS A 109 27.58 6.96 -5.14
CA LYS A 109 26.35 6.93 -5.92
C LYS A 109 26.47 5.98 -7.08
N VAL A 110 25.44 5.17 -7.28
CA VAL A 110 25.24 4.40 -8.50
C VAL A 110 24.19 5.12 -9.34
N LEU A 111 24.65 5.75 -10.43
CA LEU A 111 23.78 6.47 -11.36
C LEU A 111 23.03 5.49 -12.25
N GLU A 112 21.79 5.86 -12.58
CA GLU A 112 20.94 5.16 -13.52
C GLU A 112 20.80 3.69 -13.13
N MET A 113 20.50 3.41 -11.85
CA MET A 113 20.51 2.03 -11.32
C MET A 113 19.38 1.17 -11.89
N ILE A 114 18.20 1.72 -12.13
CA ILE A 114 17.17 1.04 -12.91
C ILE A 114 16.26 2.07 -13.57
N ASP A 115 15.80 1.75 -14.78
CA ASP A 115 14.83 2.56 -15.52
C ASP A 115 13.45 2.48 -14.85
N ARG A 116 12.80 3.62 -14.65
CA ARG A 116 11.48 3.73 -14.00
C ARG A 116 10.38 3.05 -14.82
N CYS A 117 10.34 3.21 -16.14
CA CYS A 117 9.35 2.55 -16.99
C CYS A 117 9.48 1.02 -16.88
N LYS A 118 10.70 0.49 -16.74
CA LYS A 118 10.88 -0.95 -16.46
C LYS A 118 10.25 -1.39 -15.14
N VAL A 119 10.33 -0.56 -14.10
CA VAL A 119 9.76 -0.85 -12.77
C VAL A 119 8.23 -0.73 -12.77
N PHE A 120 7.70 0.34 -13.38
CA PHE A 120 6.29 0.71 -13.24
C PHE A 120 5.36 0.21 -14.35
N GLU A 121 5.88 -0.12 -15.54
CA GLU A 121 5.08 -0.54 -16.71
C GLU A 121 5.41 -1.97 -17.11
N ALA A 122 6.59 -2.20 -17.69
CA ALA A 122 6.94 -3.46 -18.36
C ALA A 122 6.93 -4.70 -17.43
N LYS A 123 7.08 -4.47 -16.12
CA LYS A 123 7.13 -5.51 -15.09
C LYS A 123 6.38 -5.12 -13.81
N LYS A 124 5.31 -4.30 -13.91
CA LYS A 124 4.49 -3.81 -12.77
C LYS A 124 4.12 -4.92 -11.78
N ASN A 125 3.54 -6.01 -12.28
CA ASN A 125 3.10 -7.16 -11.46
C ASN A 125 4.25 -7.91 -10.76
N MET A 126 5.50 -7.67 -11.16
CA MET A 126 6.67 -8.30 -10.56
C MET A 126 7.38 -7.35 -9.59
N PHE A 127 7.64 -6.09 -9.97
CA PHE A 127 8.31 -5.10 -9.11
C PHE A 127 7.45 -4.59 -7.97
N LEU A 128 6.14 -4.51 -8.18
CA LEU A 128 5.19 -3.88 -7.28
C LEU A 128 4.10 -4.87 -6.86
N LYS A 129 4.43 -6.16 -6.77
CA LYS A 129 3.60 -7.08 -6.00
C LYS A 129 3.59 -6.55 -4.55
N ASN A 130 2.43 -6.08 -4.09
CA ASN A 130 2.26 -5.27 -2.87
C ASN A 130 2.96 -3.90 -2.88
N GLU A 131 3.18 -3.32 -4.06
CA GLU A 131 3.70 -1.94 -4.23
C GLU A 131 5.04 -1.64 -3.53
N SER A 132 5.85 -2.69 -3.30
CA SER A 132 7.07 -2.60 -2.49
C SER A 132 8.34 -2.81 -3.31
N LEU A 133 9.36 -1.97 -3.10
CA LEU A 133 10.68 -2.10 -3.71
C LEU A 133 11.69 -2.66 -2.71
N LEU A 134 12.45 -3.68 -3.11
CA LEU A 134 13.52 -4.25 -2.28
C LEU A 134 14.89 -3.82 -2.82
N ILE A 135 15.70 -3.26 -1.92
CA ILE A 135 17.08 -2.86 -2.20
C ILE A 135 17.98 -3.61 -1.24
N GLN A 136 18.92 -4.37 -1.80
CA GLN A 136 19.96 -5.04 -1.03
C GLN A 136 21.31 -4.39 -1.29
N CYS A 137 22.07 -4.14 -0.24
CA CYS A 137 23.46 -3.72 -0.32
C CYS A 137 24.34 -4.72 0.41
N ARG A 138 25.36 -5.27 -0.27
CA ARG A 138 26.39 -6.08 0.38
C ARG A 138 27.71 -5.34 0.36
N MET A 139 28.43 -5.38 1.47
CA MET A 139 29.69 -4.67 1.69
C MET A 139 30.76 -5.65 2.15
N TRP A 140 31.95 -5.55 1.57
CA TRP A 140 33.11 -6.37 1.90
C TRP A 140 34.32 -5.48 2.18
N ARG A 141 35.10 -5.84 3.20
CA ARG A 141 36.37 -5.17 3.47
C ARG A 141 37.43 -5.58 2.47
N THR A 142 38.22 -4.59 2.03
CA THR A 142 39.36 -4.82 1.12
C THR A 142 40.71 -4.82 1.84
N ASP A 143 40.73 -4.44 3.11
CA ASP A 143 41.97 -4.26 3.90
C ASP A 143 42.46 -5.54 4.59
N GLY A 144 41.78 -6.67 4.36
CA GLY A 144 42.15 -7.97 4.90
C GLY A 144 41.88 -8.15 6.39
N LYS A 145 41.30 -7.15 7.09
CA LYS A 145 40.83 -7.34 8.46
C LYS A 145 39.66 -8.31 8.48
N GLU A 146 39.55 -9.08 9.57
CA GLU A 146 38.42 -9.99 9.76
C GLU A 146 37.12 -9.20 9.84
N LEU A 147 36.12 -9.63 9.07
CA LEU A 147 34.77 -9.12 9.08
C LEU A 147 33.85 -10.22 9.63
N LYS A 148 33.03 -9.88 10.63
CA LYS A 148 31.92 -10.74 11.04
C LYS A 148 30.73 -10.45 10.13
N GLU A 149 29.98 -11.48 9.80
CA GLU A 149 28.79 -11.32 8.97
C GLU A 149 27.67 -10.72 9.81
N GLU A 150 27.08 -9.66 9.27
CA GLU A 150 26.00 -8.91 9.89
C GLU A 150 24.97 -8.60 8.82
N GLN A 151 23.70 -8.80 9.13
CA GLN A 151 22.59 -8.51 8.23
C GLN A 151 21.55 -7.65 8.93
N PHE A 152 21.22 -6.51 8.33
CA PHE A 152 20.13 -5.65 8.78
C PHE A 152 18.97 -5.74 7.80
N ILE A 153 17.75 -5.85 8.35
CA ILE A 153 16.52 -5.70 7.58
C ILE A 153 15.81 -4.46 8.10
N ALA A 154 15.55 -3.51 7.20
CA ALA A 154 14.76 -2.33 7.48
C ALA A 154 13.56 -2.22 6.54
N ARG A 155 12.51 -1.57 7.04
CA ARG A 155 11.32 -1.22 6.29
C ARG A 155 11.07 0.27 6.37
N THR A 156 10.70 0.85 5.24
CA THR A 156 10.13 2.19 5.16
C THR A 156 8.77 2.11 4.48
N VAL A 157 7.75 2.74 5.05
CA VAL A 157 6.41 2.79 4.49
C VAL A 157 6.08 4.24 4.15
N ALA A 158 5.73 4.51 2.90
CA ALA A 158 5.09 5.77 2.53
C ALA A 158 3.62 5.71 2.96
N GLU A 159 3.21 6.59 3.87
CA GLU A 159 1.83 6.64 4.34
C GLU A 159 0.94 7.22 3.24
N ILE A 160 -0.11 6.47 2.87
CA ILE A 160 -1.00 6.80 1.76
C ILE A 160 -2.47 6.77 2.16
N GLU A 161 -3.26 7.54 1.42
CA GLU A 161 -4.72 7.46 1.44
C GLU A 161 -5.25 7.18 0.04
N ARG A 162 -6.34 6.41 -0.03
CA ARG A 162 -6.96 6.02 -1.29
C ARG A 162 -8.42 6.46 -1.32
N GLY A 163 -8.83 7.00 -2.45
CA GLY A 163 -10.21 7.36 -2.73
C GLY A 163 -10.61 6.84 -4.11
N SER A 164 -11.82 6.30 -4.20
CA SER A 164 -12.38 5.79 -5.45
C SER A 164 -13.81 6.27 -5.58
N PHE A 165 -14.19 6.74 -6.76
CA PHE A 165 -15.57 7.13 -7.06
C PHE A 165 -15.89 6.91 -8.52
N ILE A 166 -17.19 6.88 -8.83
CA ILE A 166 -17.69 6.92 -10.20
C ILE A 166 -18.20 8.33 -10.44
N TRP A 167 -17.70 8.95 -11.50
CA TRP A 167 -18.15 10.24 -11.98
C TRP A 167 -19.00 10.05 -13.21
N GLU A 168 -20.28 10.43 -13.11
CA GLU A 168 -21.22 10.39 -14.22
C GLU A 168 -21.43 11.80 -14.76
N MET A 169 -21.25 11.97 -16.07
CA MET A 169 -21.43 13.24 -16.77
C MET A 169 -22.43 13.07 -17.90
N LYS A 170 -23.54 13.79 -17.82
CA LYS A 170 -24.55 13.83 -18.87
C LYS A 170 -24.05 14.58 -20.11
N TYR A 171 -24.31 14.00 -21.27
CA TYR A 171 -24.09 14.61 -22.56
C TYR A 171 -25.31 15.45 -22.97
N LEU A 172 -25.13 16.77 -23.04
CA LEU A 172 -26.16 17.74 -23.40
C LEU A 172 -26.26 17.83 -24.93
N THR A 173 -27.08 16.96 -25.52
CA THR A 173 -27.26 16.88 -26.98
C THR A 173 -27.63 18.21 -27.64
N SER A 174 -28.33 19.11 -26.94
CA SER A 174 -28.69 20.45 -27.45
C SER A 174 -27.47 21.33 -27.74
N ASN A 175 -26.42 21.19 -26.93
CA ASN A 175 -25.23 22.02 -26.96
C ASN A 175 -23.99 21.26 -27.43
N GLN A 176 -24.12 19.95 -27.67
CA GLN A 176 -23.04 19.03 -28.04
C GLN A 176 -21.85 19.06 -27.07
N ILE A 177 -22.12 19.19 -25.78
CA ILE A 177 -21.10 19.24 -24.71
C ILE A 177 -21.49 18.34 -23.54
N PHE A 178 -20.51 17.94 -22.74
CA PHE A 178 -20.73 17.31 -21.45
C PHE A 178 -21.08 18.36 -20.38
N GLU A 179 -21.87 17.94 -19.39
CA GLU A 179 -22.15 18.79 -18.23
C GLU A 179 -20.87 19.14 -17.47
N GLN A 180 -20.76 20.40 -17.07
CA GLN A 180 -19.58 20.97 -16.40
C GLN A 180 -19.71 20.83 -14.88
N THR A 181 -20.06 19.64 -14.39
CA THR A 181 -20.27 19.41 -12.95
C THR A 181 -18.96 19.01 -12.29
N THR A 182 -18.50 19.78 -11.31
CA THR A 182 -17.36 19.38 -10.48
C THR A 182 -17.76 18.21 -9.57
N GLN A 183 -16.94 17.17 -9.54
CA GLN A 183 -17.08 16.06 -8.62
C GLN A 183 -16.04 16.17 -7.50
N SER A 184 -16.49 15.99 -6.26
CA SER A 184 -15.60 16.00 -5.08
C SER A 184 -15.51 14.63 -4.45
N ILE A 185 -14.34 14.30 -3.90
CA ILE A 185 -14.14 13.14 -3.05
C ILE A 185 -13.35 13.53 -1.80
N THR A 186 -13.88 13.14 -0.64
CA THR A 186 -13.18 13.25 0.65
C THR A 186 -12.47 11.94 0.95
N LEU A 187 -11.17 12.01 1.22
CA LEU A 187 -10.37 10.83 1.56
C LEU A 187 -10.64 10.32 3.00
N PRO A 188 -10.27 9.07 3.35
CA PRO A 188 -10.66 8.44 4.61
C PRO A 188 -10.31 9.21 5.88
N SER A 189 -9.19 9.94 5.93
CA SER A 189 -8.85 10.76 7.10
C SER A 189 -9.74 11.99 7.28
N LYS A 190 -10.55 12.31 6.25
CA LYS A 190 -11.38 13.51 6.12
C LYS A 190 -10.58 14.82 6.12
N LYS A 191 -9.27 14.76 5.90
CA LYS A 191 -8.41 15.94 5.81
C LYS A 191 -8.35 16.50 4.40
N ALA A 192 -8.19 15.62 3.40
CA ALA A 192 -8.09 16.01 2.01
C ALA A 192 -9.39 15.80 1.25
N VAL A 193 -9.83 16.85 0.55
CA VAL A 193 -10.90 16.80 -0.45
C VAL A 193 -10.31 17.14 -1.82
N PHE A 194 -10.47 16.20 -2.74
CA PHE A 194 -10.11 16.42 -4.14
C PHE A 194 -11.34 16.85 -4.93
N ASN A 195 -11.18 17.86 -5.78
CA ASN A 195 -12.20 18.35 -6.69
C ASN A 195 -11.73 18.15 -8.13
N LEU A 196 -12.58 17.50 -8.93
CA LEU A 196 -12.34 17.24 -10.33
C LEU A 196 -13.35 18.02 -11.16
N SER A 197 -12.84 18.84 -12.06
CA SER A 197 -13.63 19.68 -12.96
C SER A 197 -13.24 19.38 -14.40
N PRO A 198 -14.21 19.24 -15.32
CA PRO A 198 -13.89 19.09 -16.74
C PRO A 198 -13.27 20.40 -17.25
N LEU A 199 -12.23 20.30 -18.08
CA LEU A 199 -11.61 21.45 -18.74
C LEU A 199 -12.19 21.64 -20.13
N LEU A 200 -12.60 22.87 -20.46
CA LEU A 200 -12.94 23.27 -21.81
C LEU A 200 -11.66 23.73 -22.53
N ASN A 201 -11.33 23.13 -23.67
CA ASN A 201 -10.31 23.68 -24.56
C ASN A 201 -10.89 24.93 -25.23
N GLU A 202 -10.57 26.12 -24.70
CA GLU A 202 -10.97 27.38 -25.36
C GLU A 202 -10.02 27.78 -26.51
N ASP A 203 -8.84 27.15 -26.64
CA ASP A 203 -7.69 27.76 -27.35
C ASP A 203 -6.89 26.86 -28.35
N SER A 204 -7.48 25.84 -28.99
CA SER A 204 -6.71 25.05 -29.98
C SER A 204 -7.36 24.92 -31.34
N GLU A 205 -6.66 25.41 -32.38
CA GLU A 205 -6.88 25.14 -33.80
C GLU A 205 -6.83 23.63 -34.19
N SER A 206 -6.79 22.72 -33.22
CA SER A 206 -6.78 21.28 -33.42
C SER A 206 -8.20 20.71 -33.54
N VAL A 207 -8.45 19.98 -34.61
CA VAL A 207 -9.75 19.41 -35.04
C VAL A 207 -10.26 18.28 -34.14
N GLU A 208 -9.52 17.88 -33.10
CA GLU A 208 -9.92 16.84 -32.15
C GLU A 208 -9.82 17.36 -30.72
N GLU A 209 -10.95 17.71 -30.13
CA GLU A 209 -11.06 18.10 -28.71
C GLU A 209 -10.72 16.90 -27.82
N GLU A 210 -9.51 16.91 -27.24
CA GLU A 210 -9.12 15.98 -26.17
C GLU A 210 -9.94 16.30 -24.92
N PHE A 211 -10.58 15.28 -24.33
CA PHE A 211 -11.27 15.46 -23.06
C PHE A 211 -10.23 15.53 -21.93
N ALA A 212 -10.18 16.64 -21.20
CA ALA A 212 -9.27 16.84 -20.08
C ALA A 212 -10.04 17.19 -18.80
N MET A 213 -9.45 16.88 -17.65
CA MET A 213 -9.98 17.23 -16.34
C MET A 213 -8.92 17.88 -15.47
N GLN A 214 -9.31 18.96 -14.80
CA GLN A 214 -8.51 19.61 -13.78
C GLN A 214 -8.79 18.96 -12.44
N ILE A 215 -7.72 18.66 -11.69
CA ILE A 215 -7.77 18.06 -10.37
C ILE A 215 -7.17 19.06 -9.39
N THR A 216 -7.86 19.32 -8.29
CA THR A 216 -7.38 20.21 -7.23
C THR A 216 -7.61 19.55 -5.87
N SER A 217 -6.79 19.91 -4.88
CA SER A 217 -6.98 19.53 -3.48
C SER A 217 -7.19 20.79 -2.66
N ASP A 218 -8.09 20.75 -1.68
CA ASP A 218 -8.23 21.81 -0.67
C ASP A 218 -7.22 21.69 0.48
N ASP A 219 -6.57 20.53 0.60
CA ASP A 219 -5.56 20.25 1.63
C ASP A 219 -4.15 20.58 1.13
N GLU A 220 -3.58 21.64 1.69
CA GLU A 220 -2.20 22.10 1.40
C GLU A 220 -1.12 21.13 1.89
N SER A 221 -1.45 20.15 2.73
CA SER A 221 -0.50 19.13 3.19
C SER A 221 -0.26 18.04 2.15
N VAL A 222 -1.16 17.89 1.18
CA VAL A 222 -0.99 16.97 0.05
C VAL A 222 0.15 17.46 -0.83
N LYS A 223 1.26 16.73 -0.84
CA LYS A 223 2.42 17.05 -1.68
C LYS A 223 2.37 16.40 -3.05
N TYR A 224 1.73 15.23 -3.11
CA TYR A 224 1.81 14.31 -4.23
C TYR A 224 0.59 13.40 -4.26
N PHE A 225 0.09 13.12 -5.45
CA PHE A 225 -0.91 12.09 -5.67
C PHE A 225 -0.78 11.48 -7.05
N THR A 226 -1.26 10.25 -7.20
CA THR A 226 -1.51 9.62 -8.49
C THR A 226 -3.00 9.67 -8.78
N PHE A 227 -3.33 9.78 -10.06
CA PHE A 227 -4.70 9.67 -10.54
C PHE A 227 -4.77 8.61 -11.62
N HIS A 228 -5.64 7.63 -11.42
CA HIS A 228 -5.98 6.61 -12.40
C HIS A 228 -7.43 6.77 -12.83
N CYS A 229 -7.69 6.57 -14.12
CA CYS A 229 -9.03 6.68 -14.68
C CYS A 229 -9.36 5.47 -15.55
N ASP A 230 -10.55 4.88 -15.35
CA ASP A 230 -11.15 3.93 -16.28
C ASP A 230 -12.43 4.52 -16.88
N LEU A 231 -12.63 4.36 -18.18
CA LEU A 231 -13.92 4.58 -18.84
C LEU A 231 -14.79 3.35 -18.66
N LEU A 232 -16.04 3.54 -18.24
CA LEU A 232 -17.02 2.46 -18.10
C LEU A 232 -17.87 2.36 -19.37
N ASP A 233 -17.89 1.19 -20.00
CA ASP A 233 -18.79 0.94 -21.14
C ASP A 233 -20.23 0.64 -20.69
N SER A 234 -21.12 0.47 -21.67
CA SER A 234 -22.55 0.18 -21.43
C SER A 234 -22.84 -1.14 -20.73
N LEU A 235 -21.86 -2.03 -20.61
CA LEU A 235 -21.92 -3.27 -19.85
C LEU A 235 -21.25 -3.15 -18.47
N GLY A 236 -20.65 -1.99 -18.16
CA GLY A 236 -19.90 -1.75 -16.93
C GLY A 236 -18.46 -2.28 -16.97
N ASN A 237 -17.95 -2.67 -18.15
CA ASN A 237 -16.54 -3.05 -18.27
C ASN A 237 -15.67 -1.81 -18.21
N LYS A 238 -14.48 -1.99 -17.63
CA LYS A 238 -13.48 -0.93 -17.51
C LYS A 238 -12.57 -0.92 -18.73
N LEU A 239 -12.44 0.25 -19.35
CA LEU A 239 -11.41 0.55 -20.32
C LEU A 239 -10.40 1.51 -19.69
N ASP A 240 -9.19 1.00 -19.47
CA ASP A 240 -8.08 1.77 -18.92
C ASP A 240 -7.83 3.04 -19.76
N CYS A 241 -7.89 4.20 -19.10
CA CYS A 241 -7.64 5.51 -19.68
C CYS A 241 -6.28 6.08 -19.26
N GLY A 242 -5.52 5.34 -18.46
CA GLY A 242 -4.19 5.72 -18.01
C GLY A 242 -4.15 6.21 -16.57
N GLU A 243 -2.91 6.42 -16.12
CA GLU A 243 -2.56 6.85 -14.79
C GLU A 243 -1.46 7.92 -14.88
N ASP A 244 -1.61 9.03 -14.17
CA ASP A 244 -0.63 10.10 -14.09
C ASP A 244 -0.21 10.42 -12.64
N GLU A 245 0.97 11.01 -12.50
CA GLU A 245 1.54 11.49 -11.25
C GLU A 245 1.50 13.02 -11.17
N PHE A 246 1.01 13.57 -10.05
CA PHE A 246 0.87 15.01 -9.86
C PHE A 246 1.53 15.47 -8.56
N TRP A 247 2.12 16.66 -8.60
CA TRP A 247 2.67 17.35 -7.43
C TRP A 247 1.97 18.67 -7.21
N LEU A 248 1.31 18.78 -6.08
CA LEU A 248 0.68 20.03 -5.67
C LEU A 248 1.76 20.88 -4.99
N ASN A 249 2.30 21.85 -5.72
CA ASN A 249 3.24 22.84 -5.17
C ASN A 249 2.49 24.14 -4.89
N HIS A 250 3.02 24.98 -3.99
CA HIS A 250 2.59 26.37 -3.79
C HIS A 250 2.65 27.27 -5.05
N LEU A 251 3.25 26.79 -6.15
CA LEU A 251 3.41 27.51 -7.41
C LEU A 251 2.21 27.36 -8.38
N LYS A 252 1.14 26.66 -7.99
CA LYS A 252 -0.09 26.47 -8.81
C LYS A 252 0.18 25.84 -10.20
N GLU A 253 0.95 24.76 -10.25
CA GLU A 253 0.88 23.89 -11.42
C GLU A 253 -0.48 23.18 -11.40
N GLU A 254 -1.28 23.37 -12.46
CA GLU A 254 -2.59 22.74 -12.56
C GLU A 254 -2.40 21.24 -12.83
N ALA A 255 -2.97 20.39 -11.96
CA ALA A 255 -2.98 18.96 -12.21
C ALA A 255 -4.05 18.66 -13.26
N ILE A 256 -3.62 18.44 -14.50
CA ILE A 256 -4.49 18.18 -15.65
C ILE A 256 -4.28 16.74 -16.10
N PHE A 257 -5.35 15.95 -16.07
CA PHE A 257 -5.37 14.61 -16.63
C PHE A 257 -6.09 14.61 -17.98
N LYS A 258 -5.49 14.00 -19.00
CA LYS A 258 -6.05 13.91 -20.35
C LYS A 258 -6.50 12.50 -20.64
N LEU A 259 -7.76 12.35 -21.08
CA LEU A 259 -8.25 11.05 -21.52
C LEU A 259 -7.70 10.72 -22.93
N PRO A 260 -7.38 9.45 -23.20
CA PRO A 260 -6.94 8.98 -24.52
C PRO A 260 -8.11 8.81 -25.52
N TYR A 261 -9.26 9.41 -25.21
CA TYR A 261 -10.48 9.37 -26.01
C TYR A 261 -10.88 10.80 -26.37
N THR A 262 -10.98 11.07 -27.66
CA THR A 262 -11.46 12.36 -28.16
C THR A 262 -12.97 12.44 -28.02
N HIS A 263 -13.49 13.67 -27.93
CA HIS A 263 -14.93 13.93 -27.90
C HIS A 263 -15.65 13.24 -29.07
N LYS A 264 -15.08 13.33 -30.28
CA LYS A 264 -15.58 12.69 -31.49
C LYS A 264 -15.71 11.16 -31.34
N LYS A 265 -14.67 10.48 -30.83
CA LYS A 265 -14.67 9.02 -30.67
C LYS A 265 -15.75 8.56 -29.68
N LEU A 266 -15.94 9.29 -28.59
CA LEU A 266 -17.00 9.00 -27.61
C LEU A 266 -18.41 9.09 -28.24
N ILE A 267 -18.61 10.06 -29.16
CA ILE A 267 -19.87 10.24 -29.89
C ILE A 267 -20.06 9.20 -30.99
N GLU A 268 -19.02 8.87 -31.75
CA GLU A 268 -19.10 7.85 -32.82
C GLU A 268 -19.51 6.48 -32.26
N GLU A 269 -19.02 6.13 -31.07
CA GLU A 269 -19.36 4.91 -30.34
C GLU A 269 -20.38 5.16 -29.20
N ARG A 270 -21.33 6.10 -29.38
CA ARG A 270 -22.30 6.53 -28.34
C ARG A 270 -23.02 5.38 -27.63
N ALA A 271 -23.45 4.36 -28.36
CA ALA A 271 -24.16 3.21 -27.77
C ALA A 271 -23.28 2.41 -26.78
N LYS A 272 -21.96 2.51 -26.92
CA LYS A 272 -20.99 1.81 -26.09
C LYS A 272 -20.53 2.66 -24.92
N TYR A 273 -20.16 3.92 -25.14
CA TYR A 273 -19.54 4.77 -24.10
C TYR A 273 -20.50 5.77 -23.44
N LEU A 274 -21.69 6.00 -24.03
CA LEU A 274 -22.68 6.97 -23.56
C LEU A 274 -24.06 6.32 -23.41
N PRO A 275 -24.19 5.20 -22.65
CA PRO A 275 -25.49 4.60 -22.38
C PRO A 275 -26.41 5.64 -21.73
N LYS A 276 -27.59 5.88 -22.34
CA LYS A 276 -28.54 6.91 -21.89
C LYS A 276 -27.93 8.32 -21.82
N ASP A 277 -26.98 8.62 -22.70
CA ASP A 277 -26.29 9.91 -22.79
C ASP A 277 -25.50 10.28 -21.53
N VAL A 278 -24.94 9.28 -20.84
CA VAL A 278 -24.09 9.47 -19.66
C VAL A 278 -22.71 8.88 -19.91
N LEU A 279 -21.67 9.69 -19.72
CA LEU A 279 -20.28 9.24 -19.65
C LEU A 279 -19.96 8.88 -18.21
N SER A 280 -19.58 7.63 -17.96
CA SER A 280 -19.25 7.15 -16.62
C SER A 280 -17.75 6.86 -16.53
N LEU A 281 -17.05 7.57 -15.65
CA LEU A 281 -15.63 7.40 -15.38
C LEU A 281 -15.45 6.83 -13.97
N ARG A 282 -14.64 5.80 -13.81
CA ARG A 282 -14.14 5.38 -12.51
C ARG A 282 -12.82 6.08 -12.26
N CYS A 283 -12.78 6.87 -11.21
CA CYS A 283 -11.62 7.67 -10.83
C CYS A 283 -11.04 7.13 -9.52
N ASP A 284 -9.75 6.83 -9.53
CA ASP A 284 -8.99 6.33 -8.38
C ASP A 284 -7.88 7.33 -8.06
N ILE A 285 -7.92 7.93 -6.87
CA ILE A 285 -6.91 8.86 -6.34
C ILE A 285 -6.14 8.17 -5.23
N VAL A 286 -4.81 8.25 -5.30
CA VAL A 286 -3.95 7.82 -4.20
C VAL A 286 -2.98 8.93 -3.87
N THR A 287 -3.01 9.42 -2.64
CA THR A 287 -2.13 10.49 -2.19
C THR A 287 -1.15 10.00 -1.13
N SER A 288 0.05 10.56 -1.14
CA SER A 288 0.97 10.44 -0.01
C SER A 288 0.82 11.65 0.89
N THR A 289 0.68 11.40 2.19
CA THR A 289 0.64 12.45 3.23
C THR A 289 2.00 13.13 3.43
N GLY A 290 3.04 12.65 2.74
CA GLY A 290 4.42 13.09 2.92
C GLY A 290 5.09 12.55 4.18
N VAL A 291 4.36 11.80 5.01
CA VAL A 291 4.88 11.08 6.17
C VAL A 291 5.45 9.74 5.70
N THR A 292 6.66 9.43 6.17
CA THR A 292 7.28 8.12 6.01
C THR A 292 7.59 7.57 7.39
N THR A 293 7.21 6.33 7.63
CA THR A 293 7.63 5.60 8.84
C THR A 293 8.74 4.65 8.46
N ASP A 294 9.86 4.69 9.18
CA ASP A 294 11.00 3.81 8.95
C ASP A 294 11.44 3.12 10.25
N ARG A 295 11.86 1.86 10.13
CA ARG A 295 12.36 1.06 11.26
C ARG A 295 13.30 -0.04 10.80
N ILE A 296 14.21 -0.43 11.69
CA ILE A 296 14.95 -1.68 11.59
C ILE A 296 14.05 -2.78 12.16
N GLU A 297 13.71 -3.77 11.33
CA GLU A 297 12.88 -4.91 11.73
C GLU A 297 13.68 -6.06 12.31
N SER A 298 14.93 -6.21 11.86
CA SER A 298 15.79 -7.32 12.28
C SER A 298 17.27 -6.94 12.17
N TYR A 299 18.06 -7.50 13.08
CA TYR A 299 19.51 -7.53 13.05
C TYR A 299 19.96 -8.96 13.33
N ILE A 300 20.75 -9.52 12.42
CA ILE A 300 21.19 -10.91 12.44
C ILE A 300 22.72 -10.94 12.38
N THR A 301 23.31 -11.76 13.23
CA THR A 301 24.75 -12.08 13.17
C THR A 301 24.92 -13.43 12.46
N GLY A 302 25.82 -13.48 11.48
CA GLY A 302 25.92 -14.58 10.51
C GLY A 302 25.17 -14.32 9.19
N ILE A 303 25.31 -15.23 8.23
CA ILE A 303 24.58 -15.20 6.96
C ILE A 303 23.34 -16.10 7.03
N ASP A 304 22.19 -15.54 6.65
CA ASP A 304 21.01 -16.29 6.24
C ASP A 304 20.78 -16.05 4.73
N ASP A 305 21.28 -16.94 3.88
CA ASP A 305 21.18 -16.79 2.41
C ASP A 305 19.72 -16.81 1.91
N ASN A 306 18.83 -17.47 2.65
CA ASN A 306 17.41 -17.60 2.30
C ASN A 306 16.57 -16.48 2.90
N ILE A 307 17.18 -15.44 3.47
CA ILE A 307 16.46 -14.37 4.16
C ILE A 307 15.49 -13.64 3.23
N CYS A 308 15.86 -13.41 1.97
CA CYS A 308 14.97 -12.79 0.97
C CYS A 308 13.77 -13.69 0.67
N GLU A 309 13.95 -15.02 0.62
CA GLU A 309 12.87 -15.99 0.43
C GLU A 309 11.94 -16.05 1.66
N LYS A 310 12.48 -16.01 2.88
CA LYS A 310 11.68 -15.97 4.11
C LYS A 310 10.90 -14.67 4.25
N ILE A 311 11.52 -13.54 3.89
CA ILE A 311 10.82 -12.26 3.79
C ILE A 311 9.68 -12.41 2.79
N PHE A 312 9.94 -12.96 1.61
CA PHE A 312 8.91 -13.22 0.61
C PHE A 312 7.75 -14.08 1.13
N GLU A 313 8.03 -15.23 1.74
CA GLU A 313 7.01 -16.13 2.29
C GLU A 313 6.14 -15.42 3.33
N LYS A 314 6.75 -14.61 4.20
CA LYS A 314 6.03 -13.79 5.17
C LYS A 314 5.11 -12.79 4.46
N TYR A 315 5.57 -12.13 3.41
CA TYR A 315 4.76 -11.17 2.64
C TYR A 315 3.66 -11.83 1.81
N GLU A 316 3.87 -13.03 1.25
CA GLU A 316 2.81 -13.80 0.59
C GLU A 316 1.78 -14.33 1.59
N SER A 317 2.21 -14.77 2.76
CA SER A 317 1.31 -15.21 3.84
C SER A 317 0.44 -14.07 4.40
N GLY A 318 0.85 -12.82 4.20
CA GLY A 318 0.04 -11.62 4.46
C GLY A 318 -1.04 -11.34 3.40
N ILE A 319 -1.07 -12.10 2.29
CA ILE A 319 -2.07 -12.05 1.21
C ILE A 319 -2.87 -13.37 1.18
N SER A 320 -3.18 -13.94 2.34
CA SER A 320 -4.43 -14.71 2.44
C SER A 320 -5.57 -13.71 2.20
N PRO A 321 -6.72 -14.08 1.57
CA PRO A 321 -7.93 -13.32 1.83
C PRO A 321 -8.02 -13.18 3.34
N ASP A 322 -8.09 -11.94 3.82
CA ASP A 322 -7.95 -11.64 5.24
C ASP A 322 -8.99 -12.48 5.95
N LEU A 323 -8.57 -13.51 6.70
CA LEU A 323 -9.51 -14.41 7.37
C LEU A 323 -10.51 -13.59 8.17
N LYS A 324 -10.07 -12.46 8.72
CA LYS A 324 -10.94 -11.50 9.41
C LYS A 324 -11.93 -10.83 8.45
N ALA A 325 -11.55 -10.45 7.23
CA ALA A 325 -12.47 -9.95 6.20
C ALA A 325 -13.45 -11.02 5.72
N ASP A 326 -13.00 -12.26 5.51
CA ASP A 326 -13.85 -13.39 5.10
C ASP A 326 -14.87 -13.72 6.20
N LEU A 327 -14.43 -13.84 7.45
CA LEU A 327 -15.31 -14.02 8.61
C LEU A 327 -16.26 -12.83 8.78
N LYS A 328 -15.80 -11.60 8.50
CA LYS A 328 -16.67 -10.40 8.49
C LYS A 328 -17.73 -10.46 7.39
N SER A 329 -17.39 -10.99 6.21
CA SER A 329 -18.37 -11.21 5.13
C SER A 329 -19.38 -12.28 5.53
N MET A 330 -18.93 -13.41 6.10
CA MET A 330 -19.82 -14.45 6.62
C MET A 330 -20.80 -13.91 7.66
N TYR A 331 -20.33 -13.04 8.56
CA TYR A 331 -21.19 -12.36 9.54
C TYR A 331 -22.22 -11.44 8.87
N ARG A 332 -21.80 -10.63 7.89
CA ARG A 332 -22.67 -9.65 7.20
C ARG A 332 -23.72 -10.31 6.31
N GLU A 333 -23.32 -11.34 5.59
CA GLU A 333 -24.17 -12.01 4.60
C GLU A 333 -25.02 -13.12 5.24
N GLY A 334 -24.60 -13.67 6.39
CA GLY A 334 -25.28 -14.77 7.07
C GLY A 334 -25.25 -16.08 6.27
N THR A 335 -24.32 -16.22 5.32
CA THR A 335 -24.18 -17.40 4.47
C THR A 335 -23.68 -18.60 5.28
N LEU A 336 -24.26 -19.78 5.09
CA LEU A 336 -23.91 -21.02 5.80
C LEU A 336 -24.13 -21.00 7.33
N SER A 337 -24.90 -20.05 7.85
CA SER A 337 -25.28 -20.02 9.26
C SER A 337 -26.14 -21.22 9.64
N ASP A 338 -25.74 -21.91 10.70
CA ASP A 338 -26.36 -23.14 11.23
C ASP A 338 -27.13 -22.88 12.54
N THR A 339 -27.12 -21.64 13.03
CA THR A 339 -27.90 -21.21 14.20
C THR A 339 -28.33 -19.75 14.09
N LYS A 340 -29.16 -19.31 15.02
CA LYS A 340 -29.66 -17.93 15.14
C LYS A 340 -29.56 -17.45 16.58
N ILE A 341 -29.08 -16.24 16.79
CA ILE A 341 -29.12 -15.56 18.09
C ILE A 341 -30.32 -14.62 18.10
N ARG A 342 -31.26 -14.80 19.00
CA ARG A 342 -32.48 -13.99 19.09
C ARG A 342 -32.48 -13.15 20.36
N THR A 343 -32.66 -11.85 20.20
CA THR A 343 -32.92 -10.91 21.28
C THR A 343 -34.41 -10.64 21.41
N SER A 344 -34.81 -9.76 22.33
CA SER A 344 -36.20 -9.34 22.45
C SER A 344 -36.73 -8.61 21.21
N THR A 345 -35.86 -8.01 20.38
CA THR A 345 -36.28 -7.20 19.22
C THR A 345 -35.73 -7.67 17.88
N GLU A 346 -34.63 -8.42 17.83
CA GLU A 346 -33.98 -8.83 16.57
C GLU A 346 -33.52 -10.30 16.60
N THR A 347 -33.17 -10.82 15.42
CA THR A 347 -32.60 -12.17 15.28
C THR A 347 -31.45 -12.13 14.29
N PHE A 348 -30.30 -12.65 14.70
CA PHE A 348 -29.04 -12.63 13.97
C PHE A 348 -28.67 -14.04 13.51
N PRO A 349 -28.43 -14.28 12.21
CA PRO A 349 -27.83 -15.53 11.76
C PRO A 349 -26.40 -15.66 12.31
N ALA A 350 -26.01 -16.86 12.72
CA ALA A 350 -24.68 -17.12 13.27
C ALA A 350 -24.18 -18.54 13.02
N HIS A 351 -22.91 -18.78 13.31
CA HIS A 351 -22.21 -20.04 13.10
C HIS A 351 -21.79 -20.65 14.45
N THR A 352 -22.33 -21.83 14.79
CA THR A 352 -22.06 -22.52 16.05
C THR A 352 -20.56 -22.73 16.29
N GLN A 353 -19.81 -23.06 15.23
CA GLN A 353 -18.37 -23.28 15.29
C GLN A 353 -17.60 -22.02 15.67
N ILE A 354 -17.96 -20.86 15.10
CA ILE A 354 -17.30 -19.58 15.41
C ILE A 354 -17.62 -19.16 16.84
N LEU A 355 -18.90 -19.22 17.22
CA LEU A 355 -19.34 -18.89 18.57
C LEU A 355 -18.68 -19.80 19.62
N GLY A 356 -18.65 -21.11 19.38
CA GLY A 356 -18.00 -22.08 20.27
C GLY A 356 -16.48 -21.93 20.30
N ALA A 357 -15.84 -21.56 19.20
CA ALA A 357 -14.41 -21.26 19.21
C ALA A 357 -14.09 -20.05 20.09
N ARG A 358 -14.96 -19.04 20.11
CA ARG A 358 -14.72 -17.72 20.71
C ARG A 358 -15.37 -17.51 22.08
N SER A 359 -16.19 -18.45 22.55
CA SER A 359 -16.77 -18.45 23.89
C SER A 359 -16.84 -19.88 24.44
N PRO A 360 -16.21 -20.15 25.60
CA PRO A 360 -16.33 -21.44 26.30
C PRO A 360 -17.77 -21.84 26.59
N VAL A 361 -18.67 -20.88 26.78
CA VAL A 361 -20.07 -21.17 27.10
C VAL A 361 -20.87 -21.50 25.86
N PHE A 362 -20.68 -20.78 24.75
CA PHE A 362 -21.23 -21.25 23.47
C PHE A 362 -20.66 -22.63 23.12
N ARG A 363 -19.38 -22.89 23.41
CA ARG A 363 -18.78 -24.22 23.24
C ARG A 363 -19.52 -25.26 24.07
N ALA A 364 -19.72 -25.03 25.36
CA ALA A 364 -20.44 -25.95 26.24
C ALA A 364 -21.89 -26.16 25.81
N MET A 365 -22.58 -25.08 25.42
CA MET A 365 -23.95 -25.08 24.92
C MET A 365 -24.12 -25.95 23.66
N PHE A 366 -23.15 -25.89 22.74
CA PHE A 366 -23.20 -26.66 21.49
C PHE A 366 -22.55 -28.04 21.56
N SER A 367 -21.64 -28.28 22.53
CA SER A 367 -20.90 -29.55 22.67
C SER A 367 -21.62 -30.59 23.52
N THR A 368 -22.59 -30.19 24.35
CA THR A 368 -23.32 -31.10 25.25
C THR A 368 -24.61 -31.59 24.58
N ASP A 369 -25.07 -32.81 24.90
CA ASP A 369 -26.40 -33.33 24.51
C ASP A 369 -27.54 -32.64 25.31
N MET A 370 -27.45 -31.31 25.46
CA MET A 370 -28.46 -30.48 26.09
C MET A 370 -29.51 -30.02 25.06
N LYS A 371 -30.66 -29.53 25.55
CA LYS A 371 -31.80 -29.10 24.72
C LYS A 371 -31.42 -28.01 23.70
N GLU A 372 -30.36 -27.23 23.95
CA GLU A 372 -29.87 -26.25 22.98
C GLU A 372 -29.24 -26.87 21.73
N ARG A 373 -28.65 -28.07 21.79
CA ARG A 373 -28.10 -28.76 20.61
C ARG A 373 -29.18 -29.08 19.57
N THR A 374 -30.44 -29.17 19.99
CA THR A 374 -31.61 -29.42 19.13
C THR A 374 -32.34 -28.14 18.70
N LYS A 375 -31.94 -26.96 19.20
CA LYS A 375 -32.53 -25.68 18.83
C LYS A 375 -31.64 -24.99 17.79
N GLU A 376 -32.21 -24.73 16.62
CA GLU A 376 -31.62 -23.85 15.58
C GLU A 376 -31.57 -22.36 16.02
N CYS A 377 -31.89 -22.05 17.28
CA CYS A 377 -31.99 -20.69 17.80
C CYS A 377 -31.67 -20.61 19.30
N VAL A 378 -30.78 -19.68 19.66
CA VAL A 378 -30.38 -19.34 21.04
C VAL A 378 -31.00 -17.99 21.42
N ASP A 379 -31.67 -17.94 22.57
CA ASP A 379 -32.32 -16.74 23.08
C ASP A 379 -31.41 -15.98 24.05
N ILE A 380 -31.14 -14.70 23.78
CA ILE A 380 -30.42 -13.76 24.63
C ILE A 380 -31.35 -12.58 24.94
N THR A 381 -32.17 -12.72 25.99
CA THR A 381 -33.20 -11.73 26.34
C THR A 381 -32.74 -10.65 27.30
N ASP A 382 -31.52 -10.77 27.81
CA ASP A 382 -30.91 -9.95 28.85
C ASP A 382 -29.90 -8.91 28.31
N LEU A 383 -29.76 -8.83 26.98
CA LEU A 383 -28.99 -7.83 26.25
C LEU A 383 -29.85 -7.25 25.13
N ASP A 384 -29.67 -5.96 24.85
CA ASP A 384 -30.30 -5.32 23.70
C ASP A 384 -29.61 -5.73 22.38
N SER A 385 -30.31 -5.57 21.26
CA SER A 385 -29.86 -5.99 19.94
C SER A 385 -28.57 -5.33 19.48
N GLU A 386 -28.34 -4.07 19.85
CA GLU A 386 -27.13 -3.35 19.46
C GLU A 386 -25.90 -3.89 20.21
N THR A 387 -26.04 -4.17 21.51
CA THR A 387 -25.00 -4.84 22.29
C THR A 387 -24.69 -6.23 21.73
N VAL A 388 -25.71 -7.02 21.37
CA VAL A 388 -25.52 -8.35 20.77
C VAL A 388 -24.88 -8.27 19.38
N ARG A 389 -25.27 -7.29 18.54
CA ARG A 389 -24.65 -7.03 17.23
C ARG A 389 -23.15 -6.79 17.37
N ARG A 390 -22.75 -5.90 18.29
CA ARG A 390 -21.34 -5.57 18.55
C ARG A 390 -20.57 -6.76 19.12
N MET A 391 -21.18 -7.51 20.04
CA MET A 391 -20.60 -8.74 20.59
C MET A 391 -20.33 -9.76 19.48
N LEU A 392 -21.30 -9.99 18.58
CA LEU A 392 -21.14 -10.90 17.46
C LEU A 392 -20.06 -10.39 16.49
N LEU A 393 -20.06 -9.11 16.12
CA LEU A 393 -19.01 -8.54 15.27
C LEU A 393 -17.61 -8.76 15.87
N TYR A 394 -17.46 -8.56 17.19
CA TYR A 394 -16.21 -8.81 17.90
C TYR A 394 -15.82 -10.30 17.87
N MET A 395 -16.76 -11.22 18.07
CA MET A 395 -16.50 -12.66 17.99
C MET A 395 -15.94 -13.06 16.62
N TYR A 396 -16.41 -12.44 15.53
CA TYR A 396 -15.98 -12.76 14.16
C TYR A 396 -14.71 -12.03 13.72
N THR A 397 -14.40 -10.85 14.30
CA THR A 397 -13.37 -9.97 13.73
C THR A 397 -12.30 -9.49 14.71
N ASP A 398 -12.44 -9.79 16.00
CA ASP A 398 -11.57 -9.29 17.07
C ASP A 398 -11.44 -7.75 17.08
N ALA A 399 -12.46 -7.06 16.57
CA ALA A 399 -12.53 -5.62 16.46
C ALA A 399 -13.92 -5.09 16.83
N LEU A 400 -13.94 -3.87 17.34
CA LEU A 400 -15.15 -3.08 17.58
C LEU A 400 -15.12 -1.83 16.69
N GLU A 401 -16.29 -1.29 16.38
CA GLU A 401 -16.42 -0.02 15.64
C GLU A 401 -15.88 1.14 16.51
N GLU A 402 -15.18 2.11 15.90
CA GLU A 402 -14.45 3.18 16.59
C GLU A 402 -15.36 4.21 17.31
N ASP A 403 -16.68 4.16 17.07
CA ASP A 403 -17.69 5.03 17.66
C ASP A 403 -18.29 4.46 18.97
N LEU A 404 -17.54 3.60 19.68
CA LEU A 404 -17.97 2.97 20.92
C LEU A 404 -18.20 4.01 22.04
N GLN A 405 -19.45 4.38 22.27
CA GLN A 405 -19.84 5.26 23.38
C GLN A 405 -19.62 4.55 24.73
N CYS A 406 -19.28 5.32 25.77
CA CYS A 406 -18.97 4.79 27.11
C CYS A 406 -20.09 3.91 27.70
N GLN A 407 -21.37 4.26 27.45
CA GLN A 407 -22.51 3.43 27.88
C GLN A 407 -22.55 2.06 27.18
N SER A 408 -22.32 2.02 25.87
CA SER A 408 -22.22 0.76 25.10
C SER A 408 -20.99 -0.05 25.50
N ALA A 409 -19.87 0.60 25.83
CA ALA A 409 -18.67 -0.06 26.34
C ALA A 409 -18.91 -0.76 27.69
N CYS A 410 -19.63 -0.10 28.62
CA CYS A 410 -20.02 -0.69 29.90
C CYS A 410 -20.97 -1.89 29.71
N GLN A 411 -21.90 -1.83 28.75
CA GLN A 411 -22.81 -2.94 28.44
C GLN A 411 -22.07 -4.13 27.81
N LEU A 412 -21.13 -3.87 26.90
CA LEU A 412 -20.24 -4.89 26.34
C LEU A 412 -19.35 -5.55 27.40
N TYR A 413 -18.81 -4.75 28.32
CA TYR A 413 -18.03 -5.27 29.45
C TYR A 413 -18.88 -6.15 30.37
N ALA A 414 -20.09 -5.70 30.72
CA ALA A 414 -21.03 -6.50 31.50
C ALA A 414 -21.49 -7.77 30.77
N ALA A 415 -21.59 -7.74 29.44
CA ALA A 415 -21.87 -8.93 28.64
C ALA A 415 -20.70 -9.93 28.68
N ALA A 416 -19.45 -9.44 28.61
CA ALA A 416 -18.25 -10.28 28.67
C ALA A 416 -18.02 -10.93 30.05
N ASP A 417 -18.50 -10.29 31.13
CA ASP A 417 -18.29 -10.75 32.51
C ASP A 417 -19.46 -11.58 33.09
N LYS A 418 -20.53 -11.81 32.32
CA LYS A 418 -21.59 -12.73 32.76
C LYS A 418 -21.01 -14.15 32.92
N PRO A 419 -21.45 -14.97 33.90
CA PRO A 419 -21.07 -16.38 34.05
C PRO A 419 -21.64 -17.30 32.93
N VAL A 420 -21.99 -16.68 31.80
CA VAL A 420 -22.20 -17.24 30.47
C VAL A 420 -20.94 -16.99 29.61
N PHE A 421 -19.82 -16.50 30.16
CA PHE A 421 -18.61 -16.17 29.38
C PHE A 421 -17.26 -16.34 30.12
N ASN A 422 -17.24 -16.63 31.43
CA ASN A 422 -16.02 -16.99 32.15
C ASN A 422 -16.25 -18.23 33.02
N ASP A 423 -15.91 -19.40 32.46
CA ASP A 423 -15.17 -20.50 33.10
C ASP A 423 -14.86 -21.61 32.07
#